data_AF-A0AAV4JJT7-F1
#
_entry.id   AF-A0AAV4JJT7-F1
#
_cell.length_a   1.000
_cell.length_b   1.000
_cell.length_c   1.000
_cell.angle_alpha   90.00
_cell.angle_beta   90.00
_cell.angle_gamma   90.00
#
_symmetry.space_group_name_H-M   'P 1'
#
loop_
_entity.id
_entity.type
_entity.pdbx_description
1 polymer ?
#
loop_
_entity_poly.entity_id
_entity_poly.type
_entity_poly.pdbx_seq_one_letter_code
_entity_poly.pdbx_strand_id
1 'polypeptide(L)'
;MPRSYKKKTDRGTVPRASYEAAARDVLSEPGQSLRDAAGNYSLCHVSLTRFIRKWRTTGLDNPAPQVGYRSPNVVFTYDQERILSDYFVQSANI
;
A
#
# COMPACT_ATOMS: atom_id res chain seq x y z
N MET A 1 -20.50 24.97 4.94
CA MET A 1 -19.75 24.60 3.72
C MET A 1 -18.99 23.30 3.97
N PRO A 2 -18.94 22.36 3.00
CA PRO A 2 -18.17 21.12 3.15
C PRO A 2 -16.69 21.44 3.39
N ARG A 3 -16.08 20.75 4.35
CA ARG A 3 -14.66 20.93 4.67
C ARG A 3 -13.81 20.35 3.53
N SER A 4 -13.06 21.19 2.82
CA SER A 4 -11.99 20.71 1.93
C SER A 4 -10.79 20.26 2.76
N TYR A 5 -10.62 18.95 2.93
CA TYR A 5 -9.47 18.40 3.65
C TYR A 5 -8.23 18.34 2.74
N LYS A 6 -7.17 19.05 3.11
CA LYS A 6 -5.85 18.94 2.47
C LYS A 6 -4.98 17.99 3.29
N LYS A 7 -4.43 16.96 2.65
CA LYS A 7 -3.53 15.99 3.27
C LYS A 7 -2.24 16.70 3.71
N LYS A 8 -1.82 16.50 4.96
CA LYS A 8 -0.62 17.14 5.54
C LYS A 8 0.68 16.35 5.34
N THR A 9 0.56 15.07 4.96
CA THR A 9 1.73 14.18 4.85
C THR A 9 1.63 13.35 3.59
N ASP A 10 2.79 13.04 3.04
CA ASP A 10 2.93 12.12 1.91
C ASP A 10 3.00 10.65 2.38
N ARG A 11 2.59 10.36 3.62
CA ARG A 11 2.61 8.98 4.12
C ARG A 11 1.60 8.14 3.35
N GLY A 12 2.05 6.96 2.92
CA GLY A 12 1.22 5.98 2.22
C GLY A 12 0.99 6.25 0.72
N THR A 13 1.71 7.20 0.11
CA THR A 13 1.74 7.39 -1.36
C THR A 13 2.89 6.64 -2.02
N VAL A 14 3.94 6.32 -1.27
CA VAL A 14 5.10 5.60 -1.79
C VAL A 14 4.66 4.24 -2.37
N PRO A 15 5.05 3.93 -3.62
CA PRO A 15 4.59 2.73 -4.30
C PRO A 15 5.12 1.46 -3.62
N ARG A 16 4.37 0.38 -3.82
CA ARG A 16 4.71 -0.96 -3.32
C ARG A 16 6.12 -1.40 -3.74
N ALA A 17 6.51 -1.08 -4.98
CA ALA A 17 7.82 -1.44 -5.53
C ALA A 17 8.99 -0.92 -4.67
N SER A 18 8.88 0.29 -4.11
CA SER A 18 9.91 0.85 -3.22
C SER A 18 10.01 0.08 -1.90
N TYR A 19 8.89 -0.40 -1.36
CA TYR A 19 8.88 -1.25 -0.17
C TYR A 19 9.53 -2.61 -0.43
N GLU A 20 9.28 -3.20 -1.61
CA GLU A 20 9.89 -4.47 -2.00
C GLU A 20 11.40 -4.34 -2.17
N ALA A 21 11.88 -3.30 -2.84
CA ALA A 21 13.30 -3.04 -3.02
C ALA A 21 13.99 -2.82 -1.66
N ALA A 22 13.46 -1.91 -0.83
CA ALA A 22 14.01 -1.66 0.50
C ALA A 22 14.01 -2.89 1.41
N ALA A 23 12.99 -3.75 1.30
CA ALA A 23 12.93 -4.97 2.08
C ALA A 23 13.88 -6.05 1.55
N ARG A 24 14.14 -6.11 0.24
CA ARG A 24 15.21 -6.98 -0.31
C ARG A 24 16.56 -6.54 0.21
N ASP A 25 16.89 -5.26 0.12
CA ASP A 25 18.18 -4.71 0.59
C ASP A 25 18.47 -5.10 2.05
N VAL A 26 17.47 -4.97 2.94
CA VAL A 26 17.59 -5.39 4.35
C VAL A 26 17.76 -6.91 4.54
N LEU A 27 17.20 -7.73 3.64
CA LEU A 27 17.21 -9.19 3.75
C LEU A 27 18.38 -9.85 3.01
N SER A 28 18.90 -9.24 1.94
CA SER A 28 19.95 -9.79 1.09
C SER A 28 21.34 -9.22 1.40
N GLU A 29 21.46 -7.96 1.84
CA GLU A 29 22.77 -7.38 2.14
C GLU A 29 23.14 -7.57 3.62
N PRO A 30 24.21 -8.34 3.92
CA PRO A 30 24.66 -8.49 5.30
C PRO A 30 25.21 -7.15 5.81
N GLY A 31 24.55 -6.59 6.82
CA GLY A 31 25.00 -5.40 7.54
C GLY A 31 24.23 -4.11 7.26
N GLN A 32 23.31 -4.10 6.30
CA GLN A 32 22.50 -2.90 6.05
C GLN A 32 21.42 -2.74 7.12
N SER A 33 21.42 -1.60 7.81
CA SER A 33 20.42 -1.35 8.84
C SER A 33 19.06 -1.02 8.21
N LEU A 34 17.98 -1.38 8.90
CA LEU A 34 16.61 -1.08 8.47
C LEU A 34 16.40 0.43 8.27
N ARG A 35 17.09 1.26 9.07
CA ARG A 35 17.01 2.72 8.96
C ARG A 35 17.71 3.23 7.71
N ASP A 36 18.86 2.68 7.35
CA ASP A 36 19.62 3.10 6.17
C ASP A 36 18.89 2.70 4.90
N ALA A 37 18.42 1.44 4.83
CA ALA A 37 17.58 0.99 3.73
C ALA A 37 16.31 1.83 3.61
N ALA A 38 15.62 2.13 4.72
CA ALA A 38 14.45 3.02 4.67
C ALA A 38 14.81 4.44 4.16
N GLY A 39 15.97 4.98 4.56
CA GLY A 39 16.48 6.27 4.09
C GLY A 39 16.68 6.30 2.57
N ASN A 40 17.29 5.27 2.00
CA ASN A 40 17.58 5.17 0.56
C ASN A 40 16.33 5.25 -0.31
N TYR A 41 15.20 4.71 0.16
CA TYR A 41 13.93 4.71 -0.56
C TYR A 41 12.94 5.77 -0.07
N SER A 42 13.38 6.72 0.75
CA SER A 42 12.51 7.76 1.36
C SER A 42 11.31 7.16 2.11
N LEU A 43 11.51 6.01 2.75
CA LEU A 43 10.49 5.28 3.51
C LEU A 43 10.59 5.62 5.00
N CYS A 44 9.45 5.52 5.69
CA CYS A 44 9.46 5.46 7.14
C CYS A 44 9.93 4.07 7.57
N HIS A 45 11.01 4.01 8.36
CA HIS A 45 11.55 2.74 8.89
C HIS A 45 10.48 1.90 9.60
N VAL A 46 9.55 2.50 10.35
CA VAL A 46 8.44 1.75 11.00
C VAL A 46 7.52 1.08 9.98
N SER A 47 7.21 1.76 8.88
CA SER A 47 6.39 1.19 7.80
C SER A 47 7.12 0.05 7.10
N LEU A 48 8.43 0.19 6.87
CA LEU A 48 9.26 -0.86 6.30
C LEU A 48 9.31 -2.09 7.22
N THR A 49 9.50 -1.91 8.54
CA THR A 49 9.47 -3.01 9.51
C THR A 49 8.14 -3.76 9.48
N ARG A 50 7.02 -3.03 9.43
CA ARG A 50 5.67 -3.63 9.33
C ARG A 50 5.52 -4.40 8.01
N PHE A 51 6.03 -3.87 6.91
CA PHE A 51 6.00 -4.52 5.61
C PHE A 51 6.77 -5.84 5.64
N ILE A 52 8.01 -5.84 6.11
CA ILE A 52 8.86 -7.05 6.25
C ILE A 52 8.18 -8.09 7.15
N ARG A 53 7.61 -7.68 8.28
CA ARG A 53 6.86 -8.58 9.17
C ARG A 53 5.69 -9.25 8.47
N LYS A 54 4.87 -8.47 7.75
CA LYS A 54 3.75 -9.02 6.97
C LYS A 54 4.24 -9.97 5.88
N TRP A 55 5.31 -9.59 5.18
CA TRP A 55 5.87 -10.38 4.10
C TRP A 55 6.35 -11.76 4.60
N ARG A 56 7.01 -11.80 5.76
CA ARG A 56 7.40 -13.06 6.42
C ARG A 56 6.21 -13.93 6.80
N THR A 57 5.10 -13.34 7.25
CA THR A 57 3.89 -14.10 7.64
C THR A 57 3.08 -14.60 6.45
N THR A 58 3.05 -13.89 5.33
CA THR A 58 2.35 -14.35 4.11
C THR A 58 3.18 -15.38 3.33
N GLY A 59 4.50 -15.40 3.49
CA GLY A 59 5.40 -16.20 2.65
C GLY A 59 5.73 -15.49 1.34
N LEU A 60 6.90 -15.80 0.75
CA LEU A 60 7.37 -15.15 -0.48
C LEU A 60 6.48 -15.44 -1.71
N ASP A 61 5.79 -16.59 -1.70
CA ASP A 61 4.98 -17.06 -2.83
C ASP A 61 3.54 -16.50 -2.84
N ASN A 62 3.14 -15.83 -1.76
CA ASN A 62 1.83 -15.19 -1.66
C ASN A 62 1.89 -13.72 -2.10
N PRO A 63 0.75 -13.14 -2.54
CA PRO A 63 0.71 -11.76 -3.00
C PRO A 63 1.29 -10.82 -1.95
N ALA A 64 2.25 -9.99 -2.37
CA ALA A 64 3.00 -9.19 -1.42
C ALA A 64 2.08 -8.26 -0.61
N PRO A 65 2.49 -7.89 0.62
CA PRO A 65 1.63 -7.15 1.52
C PRO A 65 1.11 -5.85 0.88
N GLN A 66 -0.19 -5.60 1.03
CA GLN A 66 -0.76 -4.30 0.64
C GLN A 66 -0.10 -3.18 1.45
N VAL A 67 0.40 -2.17 0.74
CA VAL A 67 1.02 -0.96 1.30
C VAL A 67 0.03 0.19 1.37
N GLY A 68 0.28 1.15 2.27
CA GLY A 68 -0.56 2.35 2.42
C GLY A 68 -1.65 2.23 3.49
N TYR A 69 -2.39 3.33 3.66
CA TYR A 69 -3.54 3.37 4.57
C TYR A 69 -4.78 2.89 3.82
N ARG A 70 -5.55 1.98 4.44
CA ARG A 70 -6.92 1.75 3.98
C ARG A 70 -7.72 3.02 4.25
N SER A 71 -8.35 3.55 3.21
CA SER A 71 -9.34 4.59 3.39
C SER A 71 -10.49 3.97 4.19
N PRO A 72 -10.84 4.50 5.37
CA PRO A 72 -11.94 3.96 6.18
C PRO A 72 -13.30 4.11 5.48
N ASN A 73 -13.35 4.94 4.44
CA ASN A 73 -14.56 5.25 3.67
C ASN A 73 -14.69 4.43 2.39
N VAL A 74 -13.77 3.49 2.12
CA VAL A 74 -13.91 2.58 0.97
C VAL A 74 -14.86 1.46 1.37
N VAL A 75 -16.05 1.48 0.77
CA VAL A 75 -17.14 0.54 1.04
C VAL A 75 -17.11 -0.65 0.08
N PHE A 76 -16.75 -0.41 -1.18
CA PHE A 76 -16.72 -1.43 -2.22
C PHE A 76 -15.28 -1.74 -2.65
N THR A 77 -15.05 -2.99 -3.06
CA THR A 77 -13.83 -3.34 -3.80
C THR A 77 -13.94 -2.83 -5.25
N TYR A 78 -12.81 -2.73 -5.94
CA TYR A 78 -12.80 -2.33 -7.36
C TYR A 78 -13.77 -3.18 -8.21
N ASP A 79 -13.79 -4.50 -8.00
CA ASP A 79 -14.67 -5.39 -8.74
C ASP A 79 -16.15 -5.14 -8.40
N GLN A 80 -16.47 -4.85 -7.13
CA GLN A 80 -17.82 -4.52 -6.71
C GLN A 80 -18.27 -3.17 -7.30
N GLU A 81 -17.40 -2.16 -7.31
CA GLU A 81 -17.67 -0.87 -7.96
C GLU A 81 -17.93 -1.04 -9.45
N ARG A 82 -17.16 -1.91 -10.12
CA ARG A 82 -17.36 -2.24 -11.53
C ARG A 82 -18.71 -2.89 -11.78
N ILE A 83 -19.05 -3.92 -11.02
CA ILE A 83 -20.35 -4.63 -11.15
C ILE A 83 -21.51 -3.66 -10.93
N LEU A 84 -21.42 -2.81 -9.91
CA LEU A 84 -22.45 -1.81 -9.59
C LEU A 84 -22.60 -0.78 -10.73
N SER A 85 -21.48 -0.30 -11.28
CA SER A 85 -21.45 0.61 -12.42
C SER A 85 -22.12 -0.02 -13.64
N ASP A 86 -21.75 -1.25 -13.99
CA ASP A 86 -22.30 -1.97 -15.14
C ASP A 86 -23.82 -2.14 -15.01
N TYR A 87 -24.28 -2.48 -13.80
CA TYR A 87 -25.71 -2.58 -13.49
C TYR A 87 -26.46 -1.25 -13.69
N PHE A 88 -25.89 -0.13 -13.22
CA PHE A 88 -26.52 1.19 -13.42
C PHE A 88 -26.60 1.57 -14.90
N VAL A 89 -25.56 1.28 -15.69
CA VAL A 89 -25.57 1.54 -17.14
C VAL A 89 -26.64 0.69 -17.83
N GLN A 90 -26.76 -0.59 -17.48
CA GLN A 90 -27.79 -1.45 -18.05
C GLN A 90 -29.19 -1.00 -17.67
N SER A 91 -29.40 -0.64 -16.41
CA SER A 91 -30.72 -0.21 -15.90
C SER A 91 -31.15 1.15 -16.47
N ALA A 92 -30.21 2.02 -16.81
CA ALA A 92 -30.50 3.31 -17.44
C ALA A 92 -30.90 3.19 -18.93
N ASN A 93 -30.63 2.04 -19.56
CA ASN A 93 -31.00 1.74 -20.94
C ASN A 93 -32.31 0.93 -21.04
N ILE A 94 -33.03 0.74 -19.93
CA ILE A 94 -34.37 0.13 -19.83
C ILE A 94 -35.39 1.26 -19.67
#